data_AF-V9QGM8-F1
#
_entry.id   AF-V9QGM8-F1
#
_cell.length_a   1.000
_cell.length_b   1.000
_cell.length_c   1.000
_cell.angle_alpha   90.00
_cell.angle_beta   90.00
_cell.angle_gamma   90.00
#
_symmetry.space_group_name_H-M   'P 1'
#
loop_
_entity.id
_entity.type
_entity.pdbx_description
1 polymer ?
#
loop_
_entity_poly.entity_id
_entity_poly.type
_entity_poly.pdbx_seq_one_letter_code
_entity_poly.pdbx_strand_id
1 'polypeptide(L)'
;MNDPGVRDVVVGLGGVPNGFTRQTGFDITVASEVMAVLCLAADLDDLRHRLGNIVIGYRRDRGPVTCRDIGADGAMTVLLKDAMQPNLVQTLEHTPAFVHGGPFANIAHGCNSVIATRTALALADFVVTEAGFGADLGAEKFFDIKCRKAGLAPAAAVVVATVRALKMNGGVARADLGRENVSAVAEGCANLGRHITNVRAFGVPVVVAINHFASDTAAEIAAVKDYVAQVGAEAILCRHWAEGSAGIVELAER
;
A
#
# COMPACT_ATOMS: atom_id res chain seq x y z
N MET A 1 6.11 18.28 1.25
CA MET A 1 5.64 19.49 1.95
C MET A 1 4.13 19.41 2.08
N ASN A 2 3.57 19.74 3.25
CA ASN A 2 2.11 19.77 3.45
C ASN A 2 1.67 21.23 3.42
N ASP A 3 1.34 21.74 2.23
CA ASP A 3 0.97 23.13 2.04
C ASP A 3 -0.46 23.24 1.47
N PRO A 4 -1.45 23.63 2.29
CA PRO A 4 -2.82 23.83 1.82
C PRO A 4 -2.98 25.08 0.95
N GLY A 5 -2.05 26.04 1.00
CA GLY A 5 -2.13 27.32 0.28
C GLY A 5 -1.96 27.20 -1.24
N VAL A 6 -1.44 26.06 -1.72
CA VAL A 6 -1.18 25.81 -3.15
C VAL A 6 -2.21 24.86 -3.79
N ARG A 7 -3.27 24.49 -3.08
CA ARG A 7 -4.31 23.57 -3.58
C ARG A 7 -5.11 24.15 -4.75
N ASP A 8 -5.37 25.44 -4.72
CA ASP A 8 -6.09 26.16 -5.77
C ASP A 8 -5.48 27.54 -5.98
N VAL A 9 -4.86 27.75 -7.14
CA VAL A 9 -4.11 28.95 -7.47
C VAL A 9 -4.37 29.38 -8.92
N VAL A 10 -4.20 30.66 -9.19
CA VAL A 10 -4.17 31.21 -10.55
C VAL A 10 -2.72 31.52 -10.93
N VAL A 11 -2.25 30.97 -12.04
CA VAL A 11 -0.90 31.16 -12.57
C VAL A 11 -0.94 31.93 -13.90
N GLY A 12 0.21 32.43 -14.35
CA GLY A 12 0.32 33.20 -15.60
C GLY A 12 -0.15 34.65 -15.49
N LEU A 13 -0.23 35.19 -14.27
CA LEU A 13 -0.54 36.61 -14.02
C LEU A 13 0.66 37.51 -14.37
N GLY A 14 0.43 38.81 -14.57
CA GLY A 14 1.50 39.81 -14.79
C GLY A 14 1.73 40.23 -16.25
N GLY A 15 0.81 39.90 -17.16
CA GLY A 15 0.81 40.38 -18.55
C GLY A 15 1.45 39.40 -19.55
N VAL A 16 1.55 39.83 -20.80
CA VAL A 16 1.92 38.99 -21.96
C VAL A 16 3.22 38.18 -21.78
N PRO A 17 4.32 38.72 -21.19
CA PRO A 17 5.56 37.95 -21.01
C PRO A 17 5.41 36.69 -20.13
N ASN A 18 4.36 36.61 -19.31
CA ASN A 18 4.15 35.54 -18.33
C ASN A 18 3.19 34.44 -18.84
N GLY A 19 2.80 34.49 -20.11
CA GLY A 19 1.97 33.48 -20.76
C GLY A 19 0.47 33.69 -20.55
N PHE A 20 -0.28 32.58 -20.54
CA PHE A 20 -1.74 32.59 -20.46
C PHE A 20 -2.22 32.29 -19.03
N THR A 21 -3.08 33.18 -18.51
CA THR A 21 -3.70 33.01 -17.18
C THR A 21 -4.57 31.75 -17.14
N ARG A 22 -4.38 30.92 -16.10
CA ARG A 22 -5.22 29.74 -15.85
C ARG A 22 -5.30 29.39 -14.37
N GLN A 23 -6.38 28.70 -13.99
CA GLN A 23 -6.50 28.06 -12.69
C GLN A 23 -5.74 26.72 -12.67
N THR A 24 -5.13 26.38 -11.55
CA THR A 24 -4.35 25.14 -11.34
C THR A 24 -4.21 24.86 -9.85
N GLY A 25 -3.65 23.72 -9.49
CA GLY A 25 -3.29 23.39 -8.12
C GLY A 25 -2.04 22.53 -8.04
N PHE A 26 -1.61 22.26 -6.81
CA PHE A 26 -0.56 21.31 -6.50
C PHE A 26 -1.11 20.17 -5.64
N ASP A 27 -0.69 18.97 -5.98
CA ASP A 27 -0.82 17.79 -5.14
C ASP A 27 0.53 17.46 -4.48
N ILE A 28 0.47 16.73 -3.37
CA ILE A 28 1.68 16.15 -2.78
C ILE A 28 2.29 15.13 -3.77
N THR A 29 3.62 15.08 -3.88
CA THR A 29 4.33 14.31 -4.93
C THR A 29 3.90 12.85 -5.06
N VAL A 30 3.59 12.17 -3.95
CA VAL A 30 3.14 10.76 -3.94
C VAL A 30 1.77 10.54 -4.58
N ALA A 31 1.00 11.61 -4.80
CA ALA A 31 -0.27 11.58 -5.55
C ALA A 31 -0.07 11.65 -7.06
N SER A 32 1.13 11.99 -7.54
CA SER A 32 1.41 12.12 -8.97
C SER A 32 1.23 10.80 -9.70
N GLU A 33 0.61 10.84 -10.89
CA GLU A 33 0.55 9.68 -11.78
C GLU A 33 1.95 9.17 -12.17
N VAL A 34 2.97 10.04 -12.19
CA VAL A 34 4.37 9.65 -12.36
C VAL A 34 4.82 8.66 -11.28
N MET A 35 4.38 8.83 -10.03
CA MET A 35 4.68 7.89 -8.94
C MET A 35 4.01 6.53 -9.19
N ALA A 36 2.74 6.52 -9.62
CA ALA A 36 2.04 5.29 -9.95
C ALA A 36 2.68 4.56 -11.14
N VAL A 37 3.11 5.30 -12.17
CA VAL A 37 3.83 4.80 -13.34
C VAL A 37 5.19 4.21 -12.92
N LEU A 38 5.99 4.93 -12.12
CA LEU A 38 7.25 4.43 -11.58
C LEU A 38 7.08 3.10 -10.83
N CYS A 39 6.00 2.99 -10.04
CA CYS A 39 5.74 1.79 -9.25
C CYS A 39 5.23 0.60 -10.07
N LEU A 40 4.71 0.81 -11.27
CA LEU A 40 4.17 -0.25 -12.13
C LEU A 40 5.05 -0.59 -13.34
N ALA A 41 6.06 0.22 -13.63
CA ALA A 41 6.97 -0.02 -14.75
C ALA A 41 7.88 -1.23 -14.48
N ALA A 42 8.10 -2.05 -15.50
CA ALA A 42 8.98 -3.22 -15.42
C ALA A 42 10.45 -2.91 -15.73
N ASP A 43 10.70 -1.91 -16.58
CA ASP A 43 12.02 -1.46 -17.05
C ASP A 43 11.91 -0.03 -17.62
N LEU A 44 13.03 0.57 -18.03
CA LEU A 44 13.07 1.96 -18.52
C LEU A 44 12.25 2.17 -19.80
N ASP A 45 12.11 1.16 -20.65
CA ASP A 45 11.33 1.27 -21.88
C ASP A 45 9.82 1.26 -21.56
N ASP A 46 9.39 0.39 -20.64
CA ASP A 46 8.02 0.39 -20.11
C ASP A 46 7.72 1.69 -19.34
N LEU A 47 8.68 2.21 -18.56
CA LEU A 47 8.55 3.50 -17.87
C LEU A 47 8.29 4.62 -18.89
N ARG A 48 9.13 4.74 -19.91
CA ARG A 48 9.00 5.75 -20.96
C ARG A 48 7.66 5.62 -21.68
N HIS A 49 7.28 4.39 -22.05
CA HIS A 49 6.02 4.12 -22.72
C HIS A 49 4.83 4.64 -21.91
N ARG A 50 4.79 4.30 -20.62
CA ARG A 50 3.71 4.70 -19.70
C ARG A 50 3.69 6.21 -19.45
N LEU A 51 4.84 6.82 -19.21
CA LEU A 51 4.97 8.26 -19.05
C LEU A 51 4.41 9.00 -20.28
N GLY A 52 4.71 8.50 -21.48
CA GLY A 52 4.21 9.06 -22.73
C GLY A 52 2.69 8.95 -22.90
N ASN A 53 2.02 8.00 -22.24
CA ASN A 53 0.58 7.79 -22.34
C ASN A 53 -0.24 8.60 -21.33
N ILE A 54 0.40 9.30 -20.38
CA ILE A 54 -0.27 10.18 -19.42
C ILE A 54 -1.01 11.28 -20.19
N VAL A 55 -2.31 11.44 -19.93
CA VAL A 55 -3.14 12.50 -20.50
C VAL A 55 -3.03 13.75 -19.61
N ILE A 56 -2.53 14.84 -20.16
CA ILE A 56 -2.25 16.08 -19.43
C ILE A 56 -3.26 17.20 -19.69
N GLY A 57 -4.17 17.00 -20.63
CA GLY A 57 -5.20 17.96 -20.97
C GLY A 57 -6.00 17.57 -22.19
N TYR A 58 -6.88 18.48 -22.62
CA TYR A 58 -7.76 18.29 -23.77
C TYR A 58 -7.69 19.52 -24.67
N ARG A 59 -7.69 19.27 -25.99
CA ARG A 59 -7.81 20.31 -27.02
C ARG A 59 -9.22 20.90 -27.01
N ARG A 60 -9.43 22.00 -27.75
CA ARG A 60 -10.77 22.64 -27.89
C ARG A 60 -11.80 21.72 -28.57
N ASP A 61 -11.34 20.84 -29.45
CA ASP A 61 -12.15 19.79 -30.08
C ASP A 61 -12.37 18.55 -29.18
N ARG A 62 -11.91 18.62 -27.92
CA ARG A 62 -11.94 17.55 -26.90
C ARG A 62 -11.03 16.35 -27.18
N GLY A 63 -10.13 16.41 -28.16
CA GLY A 63 -9.09 15.40 -28.32
C GLY A 63 -8.08 15.43 -27.16
N PRO A 64 -7.65 14.27 -26.61
CA PRO A 64 -6.70 14.23 -25.50
C PRO A 64 -5.30 14.68 -25.94
N VAL A 65 -4.58 15.35 -25.05
CA VAL A 65 -3.16 15.70 -25.19
C VAL A 65 -2.37 14.87 -24.20
N THR A 66 -1.37 14.13 -24.69
CA THR A 66 -0.52 13.27 -23.87
C THR A 66 0.85 13.90 -23.60
N CYS A 67 1.59 13.36 -22.63
CA CYS A 67 3.00 13.73 -22.42
C CYS A 67 3.87 13.50 -23.66
N ARG A 68 3.56 12.49 -24.48
CA ARG A 68 4.26 12.23 -25.74
C ARG A 68 4.02 13.34 -26.77
N ASP A 69 2.82 13.91 -26.83
CA ASP A 69 2.48 14.99 -27.77
C ASP A 69 3.31 16.25 -27.55
N ILE A 70 3.82 16.46 -26.33
CA ILE A 70 4.72 17.57 -25.98
C ILE A 70 6.19 17.14 -25.86
N GLY A 71 6.54 15.90 -26.25
CA GLY A 71 7.90 15.38 -26.21
C GLY A 71 8.49 15.19 -24.81
N ALA A 72 7.66 15.06 -23.76
CA ALA A 72 8.12 15.01 -22.38
C ALA A 72 8.52 13.60 -21.91
N ASP A 73 8.08 12.54 -22.58
CA ASP A 73 8.31 11.13 -22.19
C ASP A 73 9.80 10.79 -22.03
N GLY A 74 10.62 11.15 -23.02
CA GLY A 74 12.06 10.89 -23.00
C GLY A 74 12.78 11.65 -21.88
N ALA A 75 12.49 12.95 -21.73
CA ALA A 75 13.12 13.79 -20.71
C ALA A 75 12.75 13.35 -19.29
N MET A 76 11.48 13.00 -19.04
CA MET A 76 11.05 12.46 -17.75
C MET A 76 11.72 11.12 -17.45
N THR A 77 11.88 10.26 -18.46
CA THR A 77 12.58 8.96 -18.29
C THR A 77 14.03 9.17 -17.86
N VAL A 78 14.74 10.14 -18.45
CA VAL A 78 16.11 10.47 -18.05
C VAL A 78 16.18 10.95 -16.61
N LEU A 79 15.26 11.82 -16.18
CA LEU A 79 15.19 12.30 -14.79
C LEU A 79 14.91 11.17 -13.78
N LEU A 80 14.22 10.12 -14.21
CA LEU A 80 13.85 8.98 -13.37
C LEU A 80 14.80 7.78 -13.50
N LYS A 81 15.84 7.86 -14.33
CA LYS A 81 16.73 6.74 -14.65
C LYS A 81 17.32 6.09 -13.40
N ASP A 82 17.94 6.88 -12.54
CA ASP A 82 18.55 6.39 -11.31
C ASP A 82 17.48 6.13 -10.23
N ALA A 83 16.43 6.95 -10.21
CA ALA A 83 15.29 6.80 -9.30
C ALA A 83 14.47 5.53 -9.53
N MET A 84 14.70 4.80 -10.62
CA MET A 84 14.08 3.51 -10.91
C MET A 84 14.80 2.32 -10.25
N GLN A 85 16.02 2.54 -9.76
CA GLN A 85 16.82 1.51 -9.08
C GLN A 85 16.31 1.33 -7.63
N PRO A 86 15.94 0.10 -7.21
CA PRO A 86 15.49 -0.15 -5.84
C PRO A 86 16.57 0.18 -4.80
N ASN A 87 16.18 0.86 -3.72
CA ASN A 87 17.10 1.19 -2.64
C ASN A 87 17.21 0.04 -1.65
N LEU A 88 18.39 -0.55 -1.53
CA LEU A 88 18.69 -1.58 -0.54
C LEU A 88 19.04 -0.95 0.80
N VAL A 89 18.34 -1.37 1.84
CA VAL A 89 18.61 -1.06 3.25
C VAL A 89 18.51 -2.36 4.07
N GLN A 90 18.53 -2.27 5.40
CA GLN A 90 18.42 -3.42 6.28
C GLN A 90 17.53 -3.14 7.49
N THR A 91 16.95 -4.19 8.06
CA THR A 91 16.25 -4.15 9.35
C THR A 91 17.24 -4.02 10.53
N LEU A 92 16.73 -3.88 11.75
CA LEU A 92 17.55 -3.87 12.97
C LEU A 92 18.33 -5.18 13.18
N GLU A 93 17.86 -6.28 12.59
CA GLU A 93 18.48 -7.61 12.65
C GLU A 93 19.14 -7.99 11.32
N HIS A 94 19.54 -6.98 10.53
CA HIS A 94 20.33 -7.14 9.31
C HIS A 94 19.64 -7.92 8.18
N THR A 95 18.32 -8.08 8.22
CA THR A 95 17.56 -8.62 7.08
C THR A 95 17.56 -7.61 5.94
N PRO A 96 17.93 -7.98 4.70
CA PRO A 96 17.86 -7.11 3.54
C PRO A 96 16.43 -6.61 3.29
N ALA A 97 16.27 -5.32 3.01
CA ALA A 97 14.97 -4.72 2.72
C ALA A 97 15.08 -3.72 1.56
N PHE A 98 14.16 -3.82 0.59
CA PHE A 98 14.03 -2.81 -0.45
C PHE A 98 12.97 -1.77 -0.08
N VAL A 99 13.34 -0.49 -0.15
CA VAL A 99 12.41 0.64 0.02
C VAL A 99 12.34 1.42 -1.28
N HIS A 100 11.26 1.24 -2.05
CA HIS A 100 11.17 1.83 -3.38
C HIS A 100 9.73 2.05 -3.85
N GLY A 101 9.44 3.28 -4.28
CA GLY A 101 8.08 3.71 -4.63
C GLY A 101 7.22 4.03 -3.41
N GLY A 102 6.09 4.67 -3.65
CA GLY A 102 5.14 5.03 -2.59
C GLY A 102 3.94 5.80 -3.15
N PRO A 103 3.12 5.19 -4.03
CA PRO A 103 1.91 5.82 -4.52
C PRO A 103 0.83 5.78 -3.44
N PHE A 104 -0.13 6.69 -3.51
CA PHE A 104 -1.31 6.58 -2.65
C PHE A 104 -2.12 5.30 -2.90
N ALA A 105 -2.82 4.84 -1.86
CA ALA A 105 -3.67 3.66 -1.90
C ALA A 105 -5.16 3.98 -2.17
N ASN A 106 -5.54 5.26 -2.29
CA ASN A 106 -6.90 5.69 -2.66
C ASN A 106 -7.01 5.97 -4.17
N ILE A 107 -6.28 6.96 -4.68
CA ILE A 107 -6.27 7.36 -6.11
C ILE A 107 -5.33 6.52 -6.97
N ALA A 108 -4.48 5.70 -6.34
CA ALA A 108 -3.60 4.75 -6.99
C ALA A 108 -3.63 3.40 -6.24
N HIS A 109 -2.64 2.53 -6.50
CA HIS A 109 -2.63 1.13 -6.08
C HIS A 109 -1.91 0.87 -4.74
N GLY A 110 -1.26 1.86 -4.14
CA GLY A 110 -0.79 1.74 -2.75
C GLY A 110 0.29 0.70 -2.47
N CYS A 111 1.10 0.31 -3.46
CA CYS A 111 2.15 -0.70 -3.29
C CYS A 111 3.53 -0.13 -3.61
N ASN A 112 4.58 -0.75 -3.07
CA ASN A 112 5.96 -0.52 -3.52
C ASN A 112 6.12 -0.94 -5.01
N SER A 113 7.22 -0.55 -5.63
CA SER A 113 7.42 -0.78 -7.06
C SER A 113 7.48 -2.26 -7.48
N VAL A 114 7.05 -2.55 -8.71
CA VAL A 114 7.21 -3.85 -9.37
C VAL A 114 8.67 -4.26 -9.45
N ILE A 115 9.59 -3.35 -9.82
CA ILE A 115 11.02 -3.67 -9.90
C ILE A 115 11.56 -4.15 -8.56
N ALA A 116 11.29 -3.45 -7.46
CA ALA A 116 11.76 -3.89 -6.15
C ALA A 116 11.23 -5.28 -5.78
N THR A 117 9.94 -5.55 -6.01
CA THR A 117 9.37 -6.88 -5.75
C THR A 117 10.00 -7.96 -6.65
N ARG A 118 10.19 -7.70 -7.94
CA ARG A 118 10.81 -8.68 -8.86
C ARG A 118 12.28 -8.92 -8.56
N THR A 119 13.03 -7.88 -8.24
CA THR A 119 14.43 -7.99 -7.81
C THR A 119 14.54 -8.80 -6.52
N ALA A 120 13.67 -8.56 -5.54
CA ALA A 120 13.64 -9.34 -4.31
C ALA A 120 13.35 -10.83 -4.60
N LEU A 121 12.37 -11.12 -5.45
CA LEU A 121 11.98 -12.51 -5.81
C LEU A 121 13.09 -13.26 -6.54
N ALA A 122 14.00 -12.54 -7.22
CA ALA A 122 15.16 -13.15 -7.86
C ALA A 122 16.34 -13.40 -6.91
N LEU A 123 16.33 -12.81 -5.70
CA LEU A 123 17.46 -12.81 -4.77
C LEU A 123 17.18 -13.56 -3.45
N ALA A 124 15.92 -13.86 -3.14
CA ALA A 124 15.51 -14.47 -1.88
C ALA A 124 14.44 -15.54 -2.09
N ASP A 125 14.43 -16.54 -1.20
CA ASP A 125 13.44 -17.62 -1.21
C ASP A 125 12.04 -17.12 -0.82
N PHE A 126 11.97 -16.16 0.10
CA PHE A 126 10.75 -15.52 0.56
C PHE A 126 10.84 -14.01 0.44
N VAL A 127 9.77 -13.40 -0.09
CA VAL A 127 9.63 -11.95 -0.21
C VAL A 127 8.34 -11.52 0.46
N VAL A 128 8.47 -10.79 1.56
CA VAL A 128 7.34 -10.16 2.22
C VAL A 128 7.17 -8.75 1.66
N THR A 129 5.96 -8.43 1.21
CA THR A 129 5.58 -7.11 0.72
C THR A 129 4.23 -6.73 1.29
N GLU A 130 3.90 -5.44 1.27
CA GLU A 130 2.65 -4.91 1.79
C GLU A 130 1.91 -4.02 0.77
N ALA A 131 0.67 -3.69 1.09
CA ALA A 131 -0.15 -2.71 0.40
C ALA A 131 -0.85 -1.80 1.41
N GLY A 132 -1.00 -0.52 1.08
CA GLY A 132 -1.56 0.48 2.00
C GLY A 132 -3.07 0.33 2.25
N PHE A 133 -3.52 0.81 3.42
CA PHE A 133 -4.89 0.64 3.94
C PHE A 133 -5.24 -0.84 4.26
N GLY A 134 -6.54 -1.15 4.34
CA GLY A 134 -7.03 -2.51 4.59
C GLY A 134 -7.06 -3.38 3.32
N ALA A 135 -7.43 -4.65 3.48
CA ALA A 135 -7.48 -5.59 2.36
C ALA A 135 -8.59 -5.29 1.34
N ASP A 136 -9.55 -4.44 1.71
CA ASP A 136 -10.61 -3.90 0.84
C ASP A 136 -10.09 -2.88 -0.19
N LEU A 137 -8.94 -2.24 0.06
CA LEU A 137 -8.32 -1.30 -0.87
C LEU A 137 -6.93 -1.75 -1.29
N GLY A 138 -6.01 -1.92 -0.35
CA GLY A 138 -4.62 -2.23 -0.64
C GLY A 138 -4.47 -3.61 -1.27
N ALA A 139 -4.99 -4.64 -0.59
CA ALA A 139 -4.84 -6.01 -1.08
C ALA A 139 -5.60 -6.23 -2.40
N GLU A 140 -6.84 -5.74 -2.52
CA GLU A 140 -7.60 -5.78 -3.78
C GLU A 140 -6.79 -5.18 -4.93
N LYS A 141 -6.26 -3.96 -4.78
CA LYS A 141 -5.45 -3.32 -5.83
C LYS A 141 -4.11 -4.02 -6.06
N PHE A 142 -3.52 -4.62 -5.02
CA PHE A 142 -2.33 -5.44 -5.18
C PHE A 142 -2.62 -6.65 -6.09
N PHE A 143 -3.70 -7.39 -5.84
CA PHE A 143 -4.10 -8.54 -6.66
C PHE A 143 -4.58 -8.13 -8.06
N ASP A 144 -5.53 -7.19 -8.15
CA ASP A 144 -6.21 -6.85 -9.40
C ASP A 144 -5.42 -5.92 -10.32
N ILE A 145 -4.48 -5.13 -9.77
CA ILE A 145 -3.64 -4.21 -10.56
C ILE A 145 -2.20 -4.70 -10.61
N LYS A 146 -1.51 -4.79 -9.48
CA LYS A 146 -0.06 -5.06 -9.46
C LYS A 146 0.24 -6.48 -9.92
N CYS A 147 -0.37 -7.50 -9.32
CA CYS A 147 -0.18 -8.90 -9.71
C CYS A 147 -0.57 -9.15 -11.16
N ARG A 148 -1.75 -8.67 -11.57
CA ARG A 148 -2.23 -8.79 -12.96
C ARG A 148 -1.26 -8.16 -13.99
N LYS A 149 -0.74 -6.97 -13.71
CA LYS A 149 0.16 -6.27 -14.64
C LYS A 149 1.60 -6.79 -14.61
N ALA A 150 2.07 -7.27 -13.46
CA ALA A 150 3.45 -7.71 -13.28
C ALA A 150 3.64 -9.23 -13.37
N GLY A 151 2.56 -10.01 -13.51
CA GLY A 151 2.60 -11.47 -13.53
C GLY A 151 3.03 -12.08 -12.20
N LEU A 152 2.70 -11.44 -11.07
CA LEU A 152 3.06 -11.93 -9.73
C LEU A 152 1.97 -12.86 -9.20
N ALA A 153 2.38 -13.96 -8.58
CA ALA A 153 1.49 -14.93 -7.94
C ALA A 153 1.83 -15.04 -6.44
N PRO A 154 1.07 -14.34 -5.56
CA PRO A 154 1.30 -14.40 -4.12
C PRO A 154 1.06 -15.80 -3.56
N ALA A 155 2.00 -16.33 -2.78
CA ALA A 155 1.91 -17.67 -2.22
C ALA A 155 1.04 -17.74 -0.95
N ALA A 156 0.97 -16.65 -0.19
CA ALA A 156 0.17 -16.52 1.02
C ALA A 156 -0.13 -15.03 1.28
N ALA A 157 -1.11 -14.77 2.15
CA ALA A 157 -1.45 -13.44 2.62
C ALA A 157 -1.57 -13.43 4.15
N VAL A 158 -0.98 -12.41 4.77
CA VAL A 158 -1.10 -12.15 6.21
C VAL A 158 -2.06 -10.99 6.42
N VAL A 159 -3.17 -11.23 7.13
CA VAL A 159 -4.10 -10.18 7.54
C VAL A 159 -3.76 -9.76 8.97
N VAL A 160 -3.24 -8.55 9.13
CA VAL A 160 -2.85 -8.02 10.44
C VAL A 160 -4.05 -7.45 11.19
N ALA A 161 -4.18 -7.77 12.47
CA ALA A 161 -5.21 -7.24 13.36
C ALA A 161 -4.62 -6.87 14.73
N THR A 162 -5.35 -6.04 15.49
CA THR A 162 -5.06 -5.75 16.91
C THR A 162 -6.36 -5.79 17.70
N VAL A 163 -6.29 -6.21 18.96
CA VAL A 163 -7.45 -6.22 19.87
C VAL A 163 -8.10 -4.84 19.95
N ARG A 164 -7.28 -3.78 20.03
CA ARG A 164 -7.75 -2.39 20.08
C ARG A 164 -8.50 -1.97 18.82
N ALA A 165 -8.02 -2.31 17.63
CA ALA A 165 -8.72 -2.00 16.38
C ALA A 165 -10.06 -2.76 16.29
N LEU A 166 -10.09 -4.01 16.73
CA LEU A 166 -11.33 -4.79 16.79
C LEU A 166 -12.34 -4.19 17.77
N LYS A 167 -11.90 -3.75 18.97
CA LYS A 167 -12.76 -2.98 19.89
C LYS A 167 -13.35 -1.73 19.24
N MET A 168 -12.57 -0.99 18.44
CA MET A 168 -13.09 0.17 17.72
C MET A 168 -14.15 -0.21 16.68
N ASN A 169 -13.94 -1.29 15.94
CA ASN A 169 -14.93 -1.82 15.00
C ASN A 169 -16.19 -2.34 15.71
N GLY A 170 -16.07 -2.78 16.97
CA GLY A 170 -17.19 -3.08 17.87
C GLY A 170 -17.77 -1.86 18.60
N GLY A 171 -17.44 -0.64 18.17
CA GLY A 171 -18.07 0.59 18.67
C GLY A 171 -17.40 1.26 19.88
N VAL A 172 -16.27 0.76 20.37
CA VAL A 172 -15.54 1.40 21.47
C VAL A 172 -14.81 2.64 20.96
N ALA A 173 -15.04 3.79 21.62
CA ALA A 173 -14.35 5.03 21.28
C ALA A 173 -12.84 4.92 21.52
N ARG A 174 -12.05 5.66 20.72
CA ARG A 174 -10.58 5.62 20.78
C ARG A 174 -10.00 5.89 22.18
N ALA A 175 -10.68 6.73 22.96
CA ALA A 175 -10.26 7.09 24.31
C ALA A 175 -10.42 5.94 25.33
N ASP A 176 -11.29 4.96 25.06
CA ASP A 176 -11.72 3.94 26.02
C ASP A 176 -11.11 2.55 25.76
N LEU A 177 -10.13 2.45 24.85
CA LEU A 177 -9.55 1.19 24.39
C LEU A 177 -8.67 0.47 25.43
N GLY A 178 -8.35 1.12 26.56
CA GLY A 178 -7.46 0.56 27.58
C GLY A 178 -8.11 -0.46 28.51
N ARG A 179 -9.45 -0.53 28.55
CA ARG A 179 -10.18 -1.51 29.37
C ARG A 179 -10.45 -2.78 28.58
N GLU A 180 -10.47 -3.91 29.27
CA GLU A 180 -10.92 -5.18 28.70
C GLU A 180 -12.37 -5.05 28.20
N ASN A 181 -12.64 -5.50 26.98
CA ASN A 181 -13.99 -5.62 26.45
C ASN A 181 -14.08 -6.73 25.38
N VAL A 182 -14.25 -7.97 25.85
CA VAL A 182 -14.34 -9.16 24.99
C VAL A 182 -15.54 -9.11 24.04
N SER A 183 -16.70 -8.56 24.47
CA SER A 183 -17.89 -8.42 23.63
C SER A 183 -17.62 -7.53 22.42
N ALA A 184 -17.01 -6.36 22.65
CA ALA A 184 -16.66 -5.45 21.55
C ALA A 184 -15.62 -6.04 20.59
N VAL A 185 -14.66 -6.84 21.10
CA VAL A 185 -13.72 -7.57 20.24
C VAL A 185 -14.49 -8.55 19.35
N ALA A 186 -15.39 -9.36 19.91
CA ALA A 186 -16.17 -10.34 19.16
C ALA A 186 -17.07 -9.66 18.09
N GLU A 187 -17.74 -8.56 18.43
CA GLU A 187 -18.53 -7.77 17.49
C GLU A 187 -17.66 -7.17 16.36
N GLY A 188 -16.50 -6.62 16.71
CA GLY A 188 -15.56 -6.05 15.77
C GLY A 188 -14.88 -7.07 14.85
N CYS A 189 -14.84 -8.35 15.24
CA CYS A 189 -14.30 -9.42 14.41
C CYS A 189 -15.08 -9.61 13.09
N ALA A 190 -16.31 -9.12 12.98
CA ALA A 190 -17.04 -9.08 11.71
C ALA A 190 -16.25 -8.37 10.58
N ASN A 191 -15.48 -7.31 10.92
CA ASN A 191 -14.58 -6.65 9.97
C ASN A 191 -13.45 -7.58 9.53
N LEU A 192 -12.78 -8.24 10.48
CA LEU A 192 -11.70 -9.19 10.20
C LEU A 192 -12.18 -10.37 9.36
N GLY A 193 -13.34 -10.96 9.69
CA GLY A 193 -13.95 -12.05 8.92
C GLY A 193 -14.25 -11.66 7.48
N ARG A 194 -14.69 -10.42 7.23
CA ARG A 194 -14.89 -9.90 5.87
C ARG A 194 -13.57 -9.83 5.11
N HIS A 195 -12.50 -9.31 5.70
CA HIS A 195 -11.20 -9.24 5.04
C HIS A 195 -10.61 -10.62 4.75
N ILE A 196 -10.71 -11.59 5.67
CA ILE A 196 -10.29 -12.98 5.44
C ILE A 196 -11.04 -13.57 4.24
N THR A 197 -12.37 -13.39 4.20
CA THR A 197 -13.22 -13.89 3.11
C THR A 197 -12.82 -13.27 1.76
N ASN A 198 -12.60 -11.95 1.73
CA ASN A 198 -12.21 -11.24 0.52
C ASN A 198 -10.85 -11.72 -0.02
N VAL A 199 -9.84 -11.87 0.85
CA VAL A 199 -8.52 -12.35 0.42
C VAL A 199 -8.61 -13.79 -0.09
N ARG A 200 -9.39 -14.65 0.56
CA ARG A 200 -9.63 -16.03 0.08
C ARG A 200 -10.30 -16.08 -1.29
N ALA A 201 -11.13 -15.10 -1.64
CA ALA A 201 -11.75 -15.03 -2.96
C ALA A 201 -10.73 -14.89 -4.10
N PHE A 202 -9.52 -14.40 -3.81
CA PHE A 202 -8.39 -14.39 -4.75
C PHE A 202 -7.64 -15.73 -4.84
N GLY A 203 -8.07 -16.75 -4.10
CA GLY A 203 -7.47 -18.09 -4.14
C GLY A 203 -6.14 -18.23 -3.39
N VAL A 204 -5.80 -17.26 -2.53
CA VAL A 204 -4.55 -17.24 -1.76
C VAL A 204 -4.80 -17.71 -0.32
N PRO A 205 -3.93 -18.59 0.25
CA PRO A 205 -3.97 -18.95 1.67
C PRO A 205 -3.88 -17.72 2.58
N VAL A 206 -4.61 -17.74 3.70
CA VAL A 206 -4.68 -16.61 4.64
C VAL A 206 -4.36 -17.05 6.07
N VAL A 207 -3.42 -16.33 6.69
CA VAL A 207 -3.14 -16.39 8.13
C VAL A 207 -3.38 -15.02 8.75
N VAL A 208 -3.85 -14.98 10.00
CA VAL A 208 -4.06 -13.73 10.74
C VAL A 208 -2.88 -13.51 11.70
N ALA A 209 -2.29 -12.32 11.64
CA ALA A 209 -1.30 -11.89 12.63
C ALA A 209 -1.95 -10.93 13.63
N ILE A 210 -2.03 -11.32 14.89
CA ILE A 210 -2.51 -10.47 15.98
C ILE A 210 -1.30 -9.75 16.57
N ASN A 211 -1.14 -8.46 16.29
CA ASN A 211 -0.08 -7.66 16.92
C ASN A 211 -0.44 -7.34 18.37
N HIS A 212 0.34 -7.87 19.31
CA HIS A 212 0.10 -7.76 20.75
C HIS A 212 0.40 -6.36 21.30
N PHE A 213 -0.49 -5.82 22.13
CA PHE A 213 -0.25 -4.65 22.97
C PHE A 213 -0.25 -5.01 24.46
N ALA A 214 0.48 -4.25 25.27
CA ALA A 214 0.62 -4.50 26.71
C ALA A 214 -0.71 -4.49 27.49
N SER A 215 -1.74 -3.81 26.97
CA SER A 215 -3.08 -3.75 27.57
C SER A 215 -4.00 -4.90 27.15
N ASP A 216 -3.62 -5.70 26.16
CA ASP A 216 -4.47 -6.75 25.63
C ASP A 216 -4.55 -7.90 26.63
N THR A 217 -5.76 -8.34 26.96
CA THR A 217 -5.93 -9.44 27.91
C THR A 217 -5.93 -10.78 27.20
N ALA A 218 -5.62 -11.85 27.94
CA ALA A 218 -5.68 -13.22 27.41
C ALA A 218 -7.09 -13.58 26.90
N ALA A 219 -8.15 -13.07 27.55
CA ALA A 219 -9.53 -13.29 27.14
C ALA A 219 -9.86 -12.59 25.81
N GLU A 220 -9.40 -11.35 25.62
CA GLU A 220 -9.57 -10.63 24.34
C GLU A 220 -8.82 -11.32 23.20
N ILE A 221 -7.58 -11.76 23.43
CA ILE A 221 -6.78 -12.47 22.44
C ILE A 221 -7.44 -13.82 22.09
N ALA A 222 -7.94 -14.55 23.08
CA ALA A 222 -8.65 -15.81 22.87
C ALA A 222 -9.90 -15.60 22.00
N ALA A 223 -10.69 -14.55 22.26
CA ALA A 223 -11.87 -14.26 21.45
C ALA A 223 -11.55 -14.00 19.97
N VAL A 224 -10.42 -13.34 19.67
CA VAL A 224 -9.95 -13.18 18.27
C VAL A 224 -9.58 -14.53 17.67
N LYS A 225 -8.80 -15.34 18.39
CA LYS A 225 -8.38 -16.67 17.91
C LYS A 225 -9.58 -17.59 17.65
N ASP A 226 -10.54 -17.62 18.57
CA ASP A 226 -11.76 -18.41 18.47
C ASP A 226 -12.59 -18.00 17.25
N TYR A 227 -12.77 -16.68 17.03
CA TYR A 227 -13.48 -16.19 15.84
C TYR A 227 -12.76 -16.58 14.54
N VAL A 228 -11.44 -16.38 14.47
CA VAL A 228 -10.65 -16.70 13.28
C VAL A 228 -10.70 -18.20 12.97
N ALA A 229 -10.66 -19.05 13.99
CA ALA A 229 -10.84 -20.49 13.85
C ALA A 229 -12.24 -20.87 13.34
N GLN A 230 -13.30 -20.20 13.81
CA GLN A 230 -14.68 -20.42 13.32
C GLN A 230 -14.84 -20.11 11.83
N VAL A 231 -14.13 -19.09 11.32
CA VAL A 231 -14.10 -18.79 9.89
C VAL A 231 -13.06 -19.63 9.13
N GLY A 232 -12.46 -20.62 9.78
CA GLY A 232 -11.57 -21.62 9.20
C GLY A 232 -10.16 -21.13 8.87
N ALA A 233 -9.69 -20.04 9.51
CA ALA A 233 -8.32 -19.54 9.38
C ALA A 233 -7.54 -19.74 10.70
N GLU A 234 -6.24 -19.49 10.67
CA GLU A 234 -5.38 -19.53 11.87
C GLU A 234 -4.98 -18.11 12.28
N ALA A 235 -4.96 -17.84 13.59
CA ALA A 235 -4.53 -16.57 14.15
C ALA A 235 -3.33 -16.74 15.09
N ILE A 236 -2.22 -16.10 14.73
CA ILE A 236 -0.95 -16.16 15.44
C ILE A 236 -0.72 -14.86 16.21
N LEU A 237 -0.37 -14.98 17.49
CA LEU A 237 -0.04 -13.82 18.31
C LEU A 237 1.40 -13.39 18.05
N CYS A 238 1.58 -12.14 17.66
CA CYS A 238 2.87 -11.59 17.24
C CYS A 238 3.38 -10.55 18.25
N ARG A 239 4.62 -10.73 18.72
CA ARG A 239 5.30 -9.88 19.71
C ARG A 239 6.59 -9.22 19.17
N HIS A 240 6.81 -9.26 17.86
CA HIS A 240 8.04 -8.75 17.22
C HIS A 240 8.38 -7.30 17.53
N TRP A 241 7.40 -6.44 17.83
CA TRP A 241 7.68 -5.08 18.26
C TRP A 241 8.49 -5.03 19.57
N ALA A 242 8.22 -5.94 20.51
CA ALA A 242 8.92 -6.02 21.79
C ALA A 242 10.11 -7.01 21.77
N GLU A 243 10.02 -8.06 20.95
CA GLU A 243 10.91 -9.23 21.02
C GLU A 243 11.71 -9.49 19.75
N GLY A 244 11.61 -8.62 18.72
CA GLY A 244 12.32 -8.81 17.45
C GLY A 244 11.88 -10.07 16.71
N SER A 245 12.79 -10.73 16.00
CA SER A 245 12.50 -11.97 15.25
C SER A 245 11.92 -13.09 16.11
N ALA A 246 12.35 -13.22 17.38
CA ALA A 246 11.85 -14.24 18.29
C ALA A 246 10.33 -14.15 18.48
N GLY A 247 9.76 -12.94 18.44
CA GLY A 247 8.35 -12.68 18.64
C GLY A 247 7.45 -12.95 17.41
N ILE A 248 7.98 -13.49 16.31
CA ILE A 248 7.20 -13.79 15.10
C ILE A 248 7.54 -15.15 14.46
N VAL A 249 8.34 -15.99 15.13
CA VAL A 249 8.73 -17.32 14.63
C VAL A 249 7.51 -18.18 14.30
N GLU A 250 6.51 -18.23 15.19
CA GLU A 250 5.30 -19.04 14.99
C GLU A 250 4.55 -18.62 13.72
N LEU A 251 4.53 -17.32 13.38
CA LEU A 251 3.90 -16.84 12.14
C LEU A 251 4.74 -17.22 10.92
N ALA A 252 6.07 -17.16 11.03
CA ALA A 252 6.97 -17.47 9.92
C ALA A 252 6.99 -18.97 9.55
N GLU A 253 6.68 -19.86 10.50
CA GLU A 253 6.60 -21.30 10.28
C GLU A 253 5.27 -21.78 9.66
N ARG A 254 4.27 -20.90 9.54
CA ARG A 254 2.91 -21.20 9.03
C ARG A 254 2.74 -20.73 7.59
#